data_AF-A0A3Q0ELV8-F1
#
_entry.id   AF-A0A3Q0ELV8-F1
#
_cell.length_a   1.000
_cell.length_b   1.000
_cell.length_c   1.000
_cell.angle_alpha   90.00
_cell.angle_beta   90.00
_cell.angle_gamma   90.00
#
_symmetry.space_group_name_H-M   'P 1'
#
loop_
_entity.id
_entity.type
_entity.pdbx_description
1 polymer ?
#
loop_
_entity_poly.entity_id
_entity_poly.type
_entity_poly.pdbx_seq_one_letter_code
_entity_poly.pdbx_strand_id
1 'polypeptide(L)'
;MVVGSCTLTSNTKRRATYKFSTDMDTEAATKQIKLDALKERAGREIRVFETYVSSSSNAALSNEEVTDDFYEFTAEDYHRLLAAKKEGNDDKFLKTRKIREAEEAARRSEMTKAIIRVRFPDNHTLETTFHPSETVQSLIDVLTKVIVLPEEPFYIYTTPPKKIMKDMSQNFYDAGFCPGAIVYFSYDVPKGSTGPYLQEDILSLKELHAANDQGQQSEPLVQSEPEPAVAIQPPPVEQRKPAEKKLVKPKWLKM
;
A
#
# COMPACT_ATOMS: atom_id res chain seq x y z
N MET A 1 32.55 7.54 87.18
CA MET A 1 32.12 7.44 85.77
C MET A 1 32.95 8.46 85.00
N VAL A 2 33.86 7.96 84.17
CA VAL A 2 34.95 8.72 83.51
C VAL A 2 34.71 8.64 82.00
N VAL A 3 34.69 9.83 81.39
CA VAL A 3 34.94 10.25 79.99
C VAL A 3 34.88 9.25 78.84
N GLY A 4 34.26 9.71 77.74
CA GLY A 4 34.20 9.04 76.46
C GLY A 4 35.38 9.27 75.52
N SER A 5 35.28 8.70 74.32
CA SER A 5 35.92 9.09 73.05
C SER A 5 35.29 8.22 71.94
N CYS A 6 34.70 8.78 70.89
CA CYS A 6 35.29 9.39 69.69
C CYS A 6 35.72 8.33 68.65
N THR A 7 34.95 8.18 67.57
CA THR A 7 35.37 7.54 66.33
C THR A 7 35.02 8.44 65.15
N LEU A 8 36.07 8.89 64.45
CA LEU A 8 36.04 9.55 63.14
C LEU A 8 36.12 8.46 62.05
N THR A 9 35.42 8.66 60.93
CA THR A 9 35.75 8.33 59.52
C THR A 9 34.46 8.44 58.71
N SER A 10 34.38 8.89 57.47
CA SER A 10 35.30 9.48 56.49
C SER A 10 34.39 10.11 55.41
N ASN A 11 34.81 11.24 54.83
CA ASN A 11 34.02 12.01 53.86
C ASN A 11 34.39 11.58 52.43
N THR A 12 33.44 11.00 51.68
CA THR A 12 33.62 10.69 50.25
C THR A 12 32.84 11.67 49.39
N LYS A 13 33.56 12.66 48.85
CA LYS A 13 33.11 13.51 47.73
C LYS A 13 32.78 12.63 46.52
N ARG A 14 31.50 12.55 46.15
CA ARG A 14 31.08 12.02 44.84
C ARG A 14 31.17 13.14 43.81
N ARG A 15 32.10 12.98 42.87
CA ARG A 15 32.23 13.76 41.64
C ARG A 15 30.97 13.49 40.79
N ALA A 16 30.12 14.51 40.63
CA ALA A 16 29.03 14.46 39.66
C ALA A 16 29.63 14.53 38.25
N THR A 17 29.66 13.40 37.56
CA THR A 17 29.93 13.36 36.12
C THR A 17 28.66 13.81 35.41
N TYR A 18 28.68 15.05 34.92
CA TYR A 18 27.66 15.59 34.04
C TYR A 18 27.73 14.82 32.71
N LYS A 19 26.83 13.86 32.51
CA LYS A 19 26.65 13.19 31.22
C LYS A 19 25.92 14.16 30.31
N PHE A 20 26.70 14.85 29.48
CA PHE A 20 26.23 15.55 28.29
C PHE A 20 26.07 14.49 27.19
N SER A 21 24.85 14.02 26.95
CA SER A 21 24.51 13.28 25.74
C SER A 21 23.00 13.23 25.57
N THR A 22 22.58 13.32 24.29
CA THR A 22 21.28 12.98 23.68
C THR A 22 20.19 14.05 23.63
N ASP A 23 20.41 15.12 22.87
CA ASP A 23 19.31 15.90 22.25
C ASP A 23 18.81 15.25 20.93
N MET A 24 19.60 14.38 20.29
CA MET A 24 19.23 13.71 19.03
C MET A 24 18.23 12.55 19.22
N ASP A 25 18.34 11.80 20.32
CA ASP A 25 17.42 10.69 20.60
C ASP A 25 16.05 11.17 21.11
N THR A 26 15.99 12.35 21.73
CA THR A 26 14.73 12.92 22.22
C THR A 26 13.87 13.44 21.08
N GLU A 27 14.46 14.02 20.03
CA GLU A 27 13.70 14.49 18.87
C GLU A 27 13.10 13.31 18.09
N ALA A 28 13.87 12.26 17.80
CA ALA A 28 13.34 11.08 17.11
C ALA A 28 12.26 10.35 17.95
N ALA A 29 12.49 10.20 19.25
CA ALA A 29 11.50 9.58 20.15
C ALA A 29 10.21 10.40 20.25
N THR A 30 10.30 11.74 20.33
CA THR A 30 9.10 12.60 20.37
C THR A 30 8.31 12.57 19.06
N LYS A 31 8.98 12.45 17.91
CA LYS A 31 8.34 12.23 16.60
C LYS A 31 7.56 10.92 16.56
N GLN A 32 8.18 9.83 17.02
CA GLN A 32 7.53 8.52 17.06
C GLN A 32 6.33 8.50 18.03
N ILE A 33 6.46 9.11 19.20
CA ILE A 33 5.36 9.24 20.16
C ILE A 33 4.17 10.00 19.55
N LYS A 34 4.41 11.08 18.79
CA LYS A 34 3.35 11.81 18.10
C LYS A 34 2.66 10.96 17.03
N LEU A 35 3.41 10.19 16.25
CA LEU A 35 2.86 9.26 15.26
C LEU A 35 2.00 8.17 15.91
N ASP A 36 2.49 7.57 16.99
CA ASP A 36 1.77 6.50 17.70
C ASP A 36 0.49 7.03 18.38
N ALA A 37 0.54 8.21 18.99
CA ALA A 37 -0.63 8.85 19.58
C ALA A 37 -1.72 9.17 18.52
N LEU A 38 -1.30 9.63 17.34
CA LEU A 38 -2.24 9.91 16.24
C LEU A 38 -2.80 8.64 15.62
N LYS A 39 -1.97 7.60 15.51
CA LYS A 39 -2.40 6.26 15.09
C LYS A 39 -3.47 5.72 16.05
N GLU A 40 -3.31 5.93 17.35
CA GLU A 40 -4.31 5.58 18.35
C GLU A 40 -5.60 6.40 18.18
N ARG A 41 -5.49 7.73 18.00
CA ARG A 41 -6.65 8.63 17.83
C ARG A 41 -7.47 8.30 16.58
N ALA A 42 -6.80 8.14 15.46
CA ALA A 42 -7.41 7.77 14.19
C ALA A 42 -7.79 6.29 14.11
N GLY A 43 -7.20 5.45 14.98
CA GLY A 43 -7.28 4.00 14.96
C GLY A 43 -6.46 3.34 13.85
N ARG A 44 -5.69 4.12 13.07
CA ARG A 44 -5.01 3.69 11.84
C ARG A 44 -3.77 4.53 11.56
N GLU A 45 -2.85 3.97 10.77
CA GLU A 45 -1.70 4.72 10.28
C GLU A 45 -2.15 5.81 9.30
N ILE A 46 -1.73 7.05 9.57
CA ILE A 46 -2.01 8.23 8.77
C ILE A 46 -0.68 8.83 8.31
N ARG A 47 -0.62 9.23 7.04
CA ARG A 47 0.47 10.03 6.51
C ARG A 47 -0.08 11.27 5.81
N VAL A 48 0.63 12.39 5.93
CA VAL A 48 0.24 13.66 5.31
C VAL A 48 1.39 14.16 4.47
N PHE A 49 1.11 14.53 3.24
CA PHE A 49 2.08 15.17 2.35
C PHE A 49 1.41 16.28 1.54
N GLU A 50 2.21 17.21 1.05
CA GLU A 50 1.74 18.25 0.15
C GLU A 50 1.86 17.78 -1.29
N THR A 51 0.72 17.70 -1.95
CA THR A 51 0.62 17.45 -3.38
C THR A 51 0.54 18.77 -4.10
N TYR A 52 1.69 19.43 -4.25
CA TYR A 52 1.80 20.40 -5.33
C TYR A 52 1.51 19.66 -6.64
N VAL A 53 0.77 20.31 -7.55
CA VAL A 53 0.70 19.89 -8.95
C VAL A 53 2.09 20.10 -9.51
N SER A 54 3.03 19.24 -9.11
CA SER A 54 4.37 19.29 -9.61
C SER A 54 4.28 18.81 -11.03
N SER A 55 4.34 19.74 -11.96
CA SER A 55 4.85 19.43 -13.29
C SER A 55 6.28 18.87 -13.25
N SER A 56 6.97 18.84 -12.09
CA SER A 56 8.35 18.37 -11.99
C SER A 56 8.73 17.80 -10.62
N SER A 57 8.20 16.64 -10.24
CA SER A 57 8.93 15.75 -9.29
C SER A 57 9.04 14.30 -9.74
N ASN A 58 8.24 13.89 -10.74
CA ASN A 58 8.60 12.76 -11.60
C ASN A 58 9.65 13.15 -12.66
N ALA A 59 9.90 14.44 -12.90
CA ALA A 59 10.91 14.91 -13.86
C ALA A 59 12.37 14.73 -13.38
N ALA A 60 12.58 14.35 -12.12
CA ALA A 60 13.91 14.07 -11.58
C ALA A 60 14.37 12.61 -11.85
N LEU A 61 13.46 11.74 -12.30
CA LEU A 61 13.81 10.48 -12.93
C LEU A 61 13.89 10.75 -14.44
N SER A 62 15.10 11.09 -14.89
CA SER A 62 15.52 11.01 -16.29
C SER A 62 14.40 11.17 -17.33
N ASN A 63 14.12 12.42 -17.73
CA ASN A 63 13.82 12.68 -19.14
C ASN A 63 15.10 12.42 -19.96
N GLU A 64 15.65 11.21 -19.86
CA GLU A 64 16.52 10.68 -20.89
C GLU A 64 15.63 10.56 -22.10
N GLU A 65 15.86 11.44 -23.07
CA GLU A 65 15.24 11.37 -24.38
C GLU A 65 15.59 9.99 -24.95
N VAL A 66 14.65 9.05 -24.82
CA VAL A 66 14.80 7.70 -25.36
C VAL A 66 14.95 7.81 -26.87
N THR A 67 15.85 6.99 -27.44
CA THR A 67 16.07 6.96 -28.88
C THR A 67 14.84 6.45 -29.62
N ASP A 68 14.70 6.79 -30.90
CA ASP A 68 13.54 6.39 -31.72
C ASP A 68 13.39 4.86 -31.81
N ASP A 69 14.51 4.12 -31.77
CA ASP A 69 14.56 2.65 -31.70
C ASP A 69 13.71 2.05 -30.56
N PHE A 70 13.48 2.77 -29.47
CA PHE A 70 12.61 2.32 -28.37
C PHE A 70 11.14 2.19 -28.81
N TYR A 71 10.72 3.02 -29.77
CA TYR A 71 9.37 3.02 -30.33
C TYR A 71 9.24 2.11 -31.55
N GLU A 72 10.35 1.59 -32.08
CA GLU A 72 10.32 0.62 -33.16
C GLU A 72 9.83 -0.75 -32.66
N PHE A 73 8.94 -1.35 -33.46
CA PHE A 73 8.34 -2.63 -33.12
C PHE A 73 9.29 -3.78 -33.46
N THR A 74 9.75 -4.48 -32.42
CA THR A 74 10.73 -5.57 -32.57
C THR A 74 10.05 -6.92 -32.81
N ALA A 75 10.84 -7.91 -33.25
CA ALA A 75 10.35 -9.29 -33.38
C ALA A 75 9.91 -9.89 -32.02
N GLU A 76 10.52 -9.46 -30.92
CA GLU A 76 10.14 -9.88 -29.57
C GLU A 76 8.74 -9.36 -29.19
N ASP A 77 8.43 -8.12 -29.56
CA ASP A 77 7.10 -7.53 -29.37
C ASP A 77 6.04 -8.29 -30.17
N TYR A 78 6.38 -8.71 -31.39
CA TYR A 78 5.53 -9.57 -32.22
C TYR A 78 5.20 -10.89 -31.53
N HIS A 79 6.21 -11.58 -31.00
CA HIS A 79 6.01 -12.84 -30.29
C HIS A 79 5.18 -12.65 -29.01
N ARG A 80 5.39 -11.56 -28.26
CA ARG A 80 4.60 -11.23 -27.06
C ARG A 80 3.13 -10.95 -27.39
N LEU A 81 2.85 -10.23 -28.48
CA LEU A 81 1.49 -10.00 -28.95
C LEU A 81 0.80 -11.30 -29.42
N LEU A 82 1.52 -12.19 -30.11
CA LEU A 82 0.97 -13.49 -30.51
C LEU A 82 0.64 -14.37 -29.30
N ALA A 83 1.49 -14.37 -28.27
CA ALA A 83 1.23 -15.09 -27.03
C ALA A 83 -0.01 -14.53 -26.30
N ALA A 84 -0.10 -13.21 -26.11
CA ALA A 84 -1.25 -12.56 -25.49
C ALA A 84 -2.56 -12.77 -26.27
N LYS A 85 -2.50 -12.78 -27.61
CA LYS A 85 -3.66 -13.07 -28.47
C LYS A 85 -4.14 -14.52 -28.33
N LYS A 86 -3.21 -15.46 -28.12
CA LYS A 86 -3.54 -16.87 -27.87
C LYS A 86 -4.24 -17.02 -26.52
N GLU A 87 -3.69 -16.43 -25.47
CA GLU A 87 -4.28 -16.44 -24.12
C GLU A 87 -5.65 -15.75 -24.07
N GLY A 88 -5.80 -14.57 -24.71
CA GLY A 88 -7.09 -13.90 -24.83
C GLY A 88 -8.12 -14.67 -25.68
N ASN A 89 -7.67 -15.62 -26.50
CA ASN A 89 -8.56 -16.55 -27.20
C ASN A 89 -8.91 -17.77 -26.33
N ASP A 90 -8.01 -18.18 -25.43
CA ASP A 90 -8.30 -19.18 -24.40
C ASP A 90 -9.33 -18.66 -23.37
N ASP A 91 -9.35 -17.36 -23.12
CA ASP A 91 -10.41 -16.68 -22.33
C ASP A 91 -11.80 -16.73 -23.00
N LYS A 92 -11.88 -17.12 -24.28
CA LYS A 92 -13.16 -17.38 -24.97
C LYS A 92 -13.70 -18.78 -24.72
N PHE A 93 -12.93 -19.67 -24.08
CA PHE A 93 -13.50 -20.92 -23.58
C PHE A 93 -14.49 -20.61 -22.44
N LEU A 94 -15.59 -21.38 -22.38
CA LEU A 94 -16.64 -21.19 -21.40
C LEU A 94 -16.08 -21.34 -19.98
N LYS A 95 -15.79 -20.21 -19.30
CA LYS A 95 -15.40 -20.24 -17.87
C LYS A 95 -16.56 -20.81 -17.07
N THR A 96 -16.34 -21.97 -16.44
CA THR A 96 -17.33 -22.55 -15.53
C THR A 96 -17.50 -21.64 -14.31
N ARG A 97 -18.67 -21.68 -13.66
CA ARG A 97 -18.94 -20.92 -12.41
C ARG A 97 -17.82 -21.10 -11.37
N LYS A 98 -17.31 -22.33 -11.25
CA LYS A 98 -16.24 -22.68 -10.32
C LYS A 98 -14.91 -21.98 -10.65
N ILE A 99 -14.57 -21.85 -11.94
CA ILE A 99 -13.35 -21.17 -12.37
C ILE A 99 -13.46 -19.67 -12.04
N ARG A 100 -14.59 -19.04 -12.36
CA ARG A 100 -14.81 -17.62 -12.08
C ARG A 100 -14.78 -17.30 -10.59
N GLU A 101 -15.42 -18.13 -9.76
CA GLU A 101 -15.42 -17.97 -8.30
C GLU A 101 -14.03 -18.17 -7.71
N ALA A 102 -13.26 -19.15 -8.20
CA ALA A 102 -11.88 -19.37 -7.76
C ALA A 102 -10.94 -18.22 -8.16
N GLU A 103 -11.08 -17.69 -9.37
CA GLU A 103 -10.30 -16.53 -9.85
C GLU A 103 -10.61 -15.27 -9.04
N GLU A 104 -11.90 -14.99 -8.79
CA GLU A 104 -12.34 -13.87 -7.95
C GLU A 104 -11.83 -14.03 -6.50
N ALA A 105 -11.86 -15.24 -5.95
CA ALA A 105 -11.34 -15.53 -4.61
C ALA A 105 -9.82 -15.37 -4.54
N ALA A 106 -9.08 -15.85 -5.54
CA ALA A 106 -7.63 -15.69 -5.62
C ALA A 106 -7.24 -14.21 -5.65
N ARG A 107 -7.88 -13.42 -6.52
CA ARG A 107 -7.64 -11.97 -6.62
C ARG A 107 -8.01 -11.24 -5.33
N ARG A 108 -9.08 -11.66 -4.64
CA ARG A 108 -9.45 -11.09 -3.33
C ARG A 108 -8.44 -11.45 -2.24
N SER A 109 -7.84 -12.63 -2.29
CA SER A 109 -6.84 -13.06 -1.30
C SER A 109 -5.47 -12.38 -1.48
N GLU A 110 -5.12 -12.01 -2.72
CA GLU A 110 -3.88 -11.29 -3.03
C GLU A 110 -3.90 -9.86 -2.47
N MET A 111 -5.06 -9.21 -2.53
CA MET A 111 -5.24 -7.86 -2.01
C MET A 111 -5.53 -7.87 -0.50
N THR A 112 -4.47 -7.70 0.27
CA THR A 112 -4.50 -7.64 1.75
C THR A 112 -4.59 -6.21 2.29
N LYS A 113 -4.20 -5.21 1.48
CA LYS A 113 -4.15 -3.79 1.87
C LYS A 113 -4.74 -2.89 0.78
N ALA A 114 -5.41 -1.83 1.20
CA ALA A 114 -5.93 -0.77 0.36
C ALA A 114 -5.41 0.59 0.88
N ILE A 115 -4.64 1.31 0.06
CA ILE A 115 -4.10 2.62 0.41
C ILE A 115 -4.98 3.70 -0.21
N ILE A 116 -5.62 4.51 0.63
CA ILE A 116 -6.53 5.57 0.18
C ILE A 116 -5.88 6.93 0.44
N ARG A 117 -5.80 7.72 -0.63
CA ARG A 117 -5.25 9.07 -0.61
C ARG A 117 -6.39 10.07 -0.79
N VAL A 118 -6.68 10.83 0.26
CA VAL A 118 -7.69 11.88 0.25
C VAL A 118 -7.02 13.21 -0.04
N ARG A 119 -7.33 13.79 -1.19
CA ARG A 119 -6.81 15.09 -1.62
C ARG A 119 -7.76 16.20 -1.21
N PHE A 120 -7.22 17.17 -0.49
CA PHE A 120 -7.94 18.36 -0.04
C PHE A 120 -7.76 19.53 -1.03
N PRO A 121 -8.68 20.52 -1.01
CA PRO A 121 -8.60 21.70 -1.87
C PRO A 121 -7.36 22.59 -1.62
N ASP A 122 -6.73 22.45 -0.45
CA ASP A 122 -5.54 23.19 -0.01
C ASP A 122 -4.22 22.52 -0.46
N ASN A 123 -4.29 21.54 -1.37
CA ASN A 123 -3.17 20.73 -1.86
C ASN A 123 -2.56 19.75 -0.84
N HIS A 124 -3.15 19.59 0.34
CA HIS A 124 -2.76 18.50 1.24
C HIS A 124 -3.37 17.18 0.80
N THR A 125 -2.59 16.11 0.93
CA THR A 125 -3.06 14.74 0.72
C THR A 125 -2.85 13.93 2.00
N LEU A 126 -3.94 13.33 2.46
CA LEU A 126 -3.98 12.40 3.58
C LEU A 126 -3.96 10.98 3.04
N GLU A 127 -2.92 10.22 3.34
CA GLU A 127 -2.81 8.80 3.04
C GLU A 127 -3.17 7.97 4.27
N THR A 128 -3.98 6.94 4.03
CA THR A 128 -4.55 6.07 5.04
C THR A 128 -4.55 4.64 4.53
N THR A 129 -4.22 3.69 5.41
CA THR A 129 -4.19 2.26 5.08
C THR A 129 -5.42 1.55 5.64
N PHE A 130 -6.14 0.86 4.77
CA PHE A 130 -7.36 0.10 5.08
C PHE A 130 -7.25 -1.35 4.64
N HIS A 131 -8.10 -2.21 5.22
CA HIS A 131 -8.32 -3.54 4.69
C HIS A 131 -9.40 -3.49 3.56
N PRO A 132 -9.26 -4.23 2.45
CA PRO A 132 -10.21 -4.16 1.32
C PRO A 132 -11.68 -4.44 1.66
N SER A 133 -11.93 -5.26 2.69
CA SER A 133 -13.28 -5.56 3.20
C SER A 133 -13.91 -4.42 4.01
N GLU A 134 -13.17 -3.38 4.34
CA GLU A 134 -13.72 -2.24 5.07
C GLU A 134 -14.58 -1.36 4.19
N THR A 135 -15.48 -0.63 4.85
CA THR A 135 -16.46 0.21 4.19
C THR A 135 -15.99 1.64 4.03
N VAL A 136 -16.62 2.35 3.10
CA VAL A 136 -16.43 3.79 2.91
C VAL A 136 -16.74 4.57 4.18
N GLN A 137 -17.66 4.10 5.03
CA GLN A 137 -17.90 4.68 6.36
C GLN A 137 -16.62 4.75 7.21
N SER A 138 -15.77 3.72 7.20
CA SER A 138 -14.49 3.72 7.94
C SER A 138 -13.61 4.91 7.53
N LEU A 139 -13.60 5.26 6.25
CA LEU A 139 -12.89 6.45 5.75
C LEU A 139 -13.52 7.75 6.24
N ILE A 140 -14.85 7.85 6.23
CA ILE A 140 -15.57 9.04 6.73
C ILE A 140 -15.31 9.23 8.23
N ASP A 141 -15.30 8.14 9.02
CA ASP A 141 -15.01 8.18 10.45
C ASP A 141 -13.59 8.68 10.72
N VAL A 142 -12.61 8.23 9.93
CA VAL A 142 -11.24 8.75 10.00
C VAL A 142 -11.20 10.23 9.65
N LEU A 143 -11.83 10.63 8.54
CA LEU A 143 -11.86 12.04 8.12
C LEU A 143 -12.46 12.94 9.20
N THR A 144 -13.56 12.52 9.83
CA THR A 144 -14.24 13.26 10.90
C THR A 144 -13.32 13.54 12.10
N LYS A 145 -12.37 12.64 12.39
CA LYS A 145 -11.38 12.80 13.49
C LYS A 145 -10.16 13.64 13.12
N VAL A 146 -9.97 13.92 11.84
CA VAL A 146 -8.75 14.49 11.28
C VAL A 146 -9.00 15.91 10.77
N ILE A 147 -10.24 16.21 10.33
CA ILE A 147 -10.64 17.54 9.87
C ILE A 147 -10.87 18.52 11.03
N VAL A 148 -10.74 19.81 10.72
CA VAL A 148 -10.96 20.91 11.69
C VAL A 148 -12.44 21.10 12.02
N LEU A 149 -13.30 21.01 11.01
CA LEU A 149 -14.74 21.29 11.11
C LEU A 149 -15.56 20.01 10.83
N PRO A 150 -15.67 19.08 11.79
CA PRO A 150 -16.46 17.87 11.63
C PRO A 150 -17.98 18.11 11.60
N GLU A 151 -18.43 19.27 12.09
CA GLU A 151 -19.86 19.64 12.09
C GLU A 151 -20.37 20.06 10.70
N GLU A 152 -19.47 20.50 9.82
CA GLU A 152 -19.83 20.95 8.48
C GLU A 152 -20.04 19.74 7.55
N PRO A 153 -21.14 19.70 6.78
CA PRO A 153 -21.37 18.61 5.83
C PRO A 153 -20.27 18.62 4.76
N PHE A 154 -19.69 17.45 4.51
CA PHE A 154 -18.69 17.25 3.48
C PHE A 154 -18.99 16.02 2.64
N TYR A 155 -18.39 15.95 1.46
CA TYR A 155 -18.51 14.82 0.57
C TYR A 155 -17.16 14.46 -0.04
N ILE A 156 -17.02 13.18 -0.41
CA ILE A 156 -15.88 12.65 -1.14
C ILE A 156 -16.30 12.24 -2.54
N TYR A 157 -15.42 12.44 -3.52
CA TYR A 157 -15.69 12.14 -4.91
C TYR A 157 -14.45 11.68 -5.66
N THR A 158 -14.65 10.95 -6.76
CA THR A 158 -13.59 10.55 -7.69
C THR A 158 -13.72 11.34 -9.00
N THR A 159 -12.60 11.57 -9.69
CA THR A 159 -12.54 12.20 -11.01
C THR A 159 -11.43 11.57 -11.86
N PRO A 160 -11.55 11.52 -13.20
CA PRO A 160 -12.67 11.95 -14.07
C PRO A 160 -13.50 10.75 -14.60
N PRO A 161 -14.86 10.80 -14.67
CA PRO A 161 -15.78 11.89 -14.39
C PRO A 161 -16.11 12.06 -12.89
N LYS A 162 -16.65 13.23 -12.50
CA LYS A 162 -17.02 13.52 -11.10
C LYS A 162 -18.12 12.58 -10.60
N LYS A 163 -17.75 11.59 -9.79
CA LYS A 163 -18.67 10.66 -9.12
C LYS A 163 -18.60 10.88 -7.61
N ILE A 164 -19.68 11.40 -7.03
CA ILE A 164 -19.81 11.54 -5.58
C ILE A 164 -20.13 10.17 -4.98
N MET A 165 -19.44 9.82 -3.90
CA MET A 165 -19.71 8.60 -3.17
C MET A 165 -20.89 8.81 -2.22
N LYS A 166 -21.97 8.05 -2.41
CA LYS A 166 -23.16 8.09 -1.57
C LYS A 166 -23.29 6.84 -0.69
N ASP A 167 -22.79 5.72 -1.17
CA ASP A 167 -22.97 4.42 -0.53
C ASP A 167 -21.90 4.18 0.53
N MET A 168 -22.19 4.59 1.78
CA MET A 168 -21.26 4.44 2.91
C MET A 168 -21.03 2.98 3.32
N SER A 169 -21.96 2.08 3.01
CA SER A 169 -21.86 0.65 3.32
C SER A 169 -21.06 -0.15 2.30
N GLN A 170 -20.69 0.45 1.15
CA GLN A 170 -19.90 -0.23 0.14
C GLN A 170 -18.49 -0.48 0.66
N ASN A 171 -17.91 -1.66 0.39
CA ASN A 171 -16.52 -1.96 0.74
C ASN A 171 -15.53 -1.40 -0.30
N PHE A 172 -14.26 -1.25 0.08
CA PHE A 172 -13.24 -0.71 -0.82
C PHE A 172 -12.94 -1.62 -2.01
N TYR A 173 -13.08 -2.94 -1.88
CA TYR A 173 -12.87 -3.87 -2.98
C TYR A 173 -13.91 -3.67 -4.11
N ASP A 174 -15.20 -3.66 -3.75
CA ASP A 174 -16.32 -3.50 -4.66
C ASP A 174 -16.43 -2.06 -5.19
N ALA A 175 -15.92 -1.08 -4.44
CA ALA A 175 -15.78 0.31 -4.90
C ALA A 175 -14.62 0.49 -5.91
N GLY A 176 -13.75 -0.52 -6.08
CA GLY A 176 -12.58 -0.45 -6.95
C GLY A 176 -11.43 0.39 -6.37
N PHE A 177 -11.35 0.50 -5.04
CA PHE A 177 -10.38 1.33 -4.32
C PHE A 177 -9.17 0.55 -3.79
N CYS A 178 -9.03 -0.69 -4.20
CA CYS A 178 -7.95 -1.58 -3.83
C CYS A 178 -7.16 -1.95 -5.10
N PRO A 179 -5.82 -1.96 -5.10
CA PRO A 179 -4.91 -1.81 -3.94
C PRO A 179 -4.71 -0.36 -3.46
N GLY A 180 -5.17 0.62 -4.22
CA GLY A 180 -5.24 1.99 -3.75
C GLY A 180 -6.08 2.90 -4.64
N ALA A 181 -6.49 4.03 -4.09
CA ALA A 181 -7.29 5.02 -4.80
C ALA A 181 -6.99 6.44 -4.31
N ILE A 182 -7.21 7.40 -5.22
CA ILE A 182 -7.21 8.83 -4.91
C ILE A 182 -8.65 9.30 -4.92
N VAL A 183 -9.06 9.91 -3.82
CA VAL A 183 -10.38 10.53 -3.65
C VAL A 183 -10.19 12.00 -3.32
N TYR A 184 -11.17 12.82 -3.68
CA TYR A 184 -11.13 14.25 -3.47
C TYR A 184 -12.15 14.63 -2.40
N PHE A 185 -11.74 15.52 -1.51
CA PHE A 185 -12.57 16.06 -0.43
C PHE A 185 -13.12 17.43 -0.82
N SER A 186 -14.37 17.72 -0.43
CA SER A 186 -14.97 19.06 -0.51
C SER A 186 -16.07 19.22 0.53
N TYR A 187 -16.16 20.41 1.13
CA TYR A 187 -17.31 20.79 1.96
C TYR A 187 -18.53 21.13 1.10
N ASP A 188 -19.72 20.80 1.58
CA ASP A 188 -21.01 21.14 0.97
C ASP A 188 -21.47 22.54 1.40
N VAL A 189 -20.55 23.52 1.32
CA VAL A 189 -20.81 24.92 1.66
C VAL A 189 -20.84 25.78 0.39
N PRO A 190 -21.82 26.69 0.24
CA PRO A 190 -21.99 27.50 -0.98
C PRO A 190 -20.88 28.52 -1.20
N LYS A 191 -20.06 28.80 -0.17
CA LYS A 191 -18.83 29.59 -0.26
C LYS A 191 -17.71 28.69 0.24
N GLY A 192 -16.84 28.26 -0.67
CA GLY A 192 -15.74 27.35 -0.34
C GLY A 192 -15.03 27.80 0.95
N SER A 193 -15.02 26.92 1.96
CA SER A 193 -14.35 27.21 3.22
C SER A 193 -12.89 27.55 2.95
N THR A 194 -12.50 28.80 3.21
CA THR A 194 -11.16 29.33 2.90
C THR A 194 -10.29 29.24 4.17
N GLY A 195 -10.21 28.05 4.75
CA GLY A 195 -9.47 27.77 5.98
C GLY A 195 -8.70 26.45 5.90
N PRO A 196 -7.90 26.12 6.92
CA PRO A 196 -7.23 24.83 7.00
C PRO A 196 -8.27 23.71 7.08
N TYR A 197 -8.11 22.69 6.23
CA TYR A 197 -9.03 21.55 6.19
C TYR A 197 -8.66 20.49 7.24
N LEU A 198 -7.36 20.29 7.44
CA LEU A 198 -6.76 19.36 8.38
C LEU A 198 -6.37 20.06 9.68
N GLN A 199 -6.48 19.35 10.80
CA GLN A 199 -6.02 19.85 12.11
C GLN A 199 -4.50 20.09 12.12
N GLU A 200 -4.05 21.05 12.91
CA GLU A 200 -2.63 21.44 13.00
C GLU A 200 -1.72 20.28 13.44
N ASP A 201 -2.19 19.45 14.37
CA ASP A 201 -1.48 18.25 14.84
C ASP A 201 -1.20 17.26 13.69
N ILE A 202 -2.14 17.18 12.75
CA ILE A 202 -2.08 16.30 11.58
C ILE A 202 -1.13 16.91 10.53
N LEU A 203 -1.24 18.21 10.28
CA LEU A 203 -0.39 18.93 9.34
C LEU A 203 1.09 18.88 9.76
N SER A 204 1.36 18.93 11.07
CA SER A 204 2.71 18.81 11.63
C SER A 204 3.41 17.49 11.26
N LEU A 205 2.67 16.44 10.85
CA LEU A 205 3.25 15.18 10.38
C LEU A 205 3.98 15.31 9.04
N LYS A 206 3.63 16.31 8.23
CA LYS A 206 4.24 16.55 6.92
C LYS A 206 5.76 16.64 7.02
N GLU A 207 6.27 17.33 8.05
CA GLU A 207 7.70 17.48 8.30
C GLU A 207 8.38 16.17 8.75
N LEU A 208 7.61 15.26 9.36
CA LEU A 208 8.13 14.00 9.89
C LEU A 208 8.29 12.94 8.79
N HIS A 209 7.39 12.93 7.80
CA HIS A 209 7.42 11.95 6.71
C HIS A 209 8.30 12.39 5.54
N ALA A 210 8.47 13.70 5.30
CA ALA A 210 9.36 14.22 4.27
C ALA A 210 10.83 13.76 4.46
N ALA A 211 11.25 13.52 5.70
CA ALA A 211 12.59 13.00 6.02
C ALA A 211 12.76 11.50 5.72
N ASN A 212 11.67 10.74 5.59
CA ASN A 212 11.69 9.29 5.39
C ASN A 212 11.58 8.87 3.91
N ASP A 213 11.11 9.77 3.03
CA ASP A 213 10.96 9.52 1.58
C ASP A 213 12.29 9.51 0.80
N GLN A 214 13.42 9.93 1.41
CA GLN A 214 14.76 9.75 0.81
C GLN A 214 15.33 8.33 0.96
N GLY A 215 14.62 7.40 1.60
CA GLY A 215 15.19 6.10 2.02
C GLY A 215 14.34 4.86 1.76
N GLN A 216 13.25 4.95 1.00
CA GLN A 216 12.55 3.76 0.50
C GLN A 216 12.68 3.67 -1.02
N GLN A 217 13.94 3.54 -1.45
CA GLN A 217 14.21 2.70 -2.62
C GLN A 217 13.65 1.32 -2.27
N SER A 218 12.54 0.96 -2.92
CA SER A 218 12.21 -0.44 -3.12
C SER A 218 13.49 -1.13 -3.57
N GLU A 219 13.98 -2.08 -2.77
CA GLU A 219 15.03 -2.99 -3.22
C GLU A 219 14.64 -3.47 -4.62
N PRO A 220 15.52 -3.29 -5.63
CA PRO A 220 15.30 -3.94 -6.89
C PRO A 220 15.22 -5.43 -6.57
N LEU A 221 14.09 -6.04 -6.92
CA LEU A 221 13.93 -7.48 -6.89
C LEU A 221 15.13 -8.05 -7.64
N VAL A 222 16.08 -8.60 -6.90
CA VAL A 222 17.27 -9.24 -7.45
C VAL A 222 16.74 -10.35 -8.35
N GLN A 223 16.74 -10.09 -9.67
CA GLN A 223 16.59 -11.12 -10.66
C GLN A 223 17.72 -12.10 -10.40
N SER A 224 17.34 -13.27 -9.90
CA SER A 224 18.24 -14.39 -9.73
C SER A 224 18.60 -14.86 -11.14
N GLU A 225 19.79 -14.46 -11.58
CA GLU A 225 20.51 -15.10 -12.67
C GLU A 225 20.68 -16.59 -12.34
N PRO A 226 20.29 -17.53 -13.21
CA PRO A 226 20.57 -18.94 -12.97
C PRO A 226 22.02 -19.25 -13.35
N GLU A 227 22.92 -19.32 -12.36
CA GLU A 227 24.20 -20.03 -12.51
C GLU A 227 23.95 -21.56 -12.56
N PRO A 228 24.81 -22.32 -13.25
CA PRO A 228 24.46 -23.56 -13.93
C PRO A 228 24.35 -24.74 -12.96
N ALA A 229 23.14 -25.28 -12.80
CA ALA A 229 22.93 -26.53 -12.10
C ALA A 229 23.26 -27.72 -13.02
N VAL A 230 24.28 -28.46 -12.58
CA VAL A 230 24.73 -29.78 -13.01
C VAL A 230 23.58 -30.73 -13.40
N ALA A 231 23.80 -31.45 -14.49
CA ALA A 231 22.90 -32.44 -15.07
C ALA A 231 22.41 -33.49 -14.05
N ILE A 232 21.09 -33.59 -13.91
CA ILE A 232 20.42 -34.73 -13.27
C ILE A 232 19.62 -35.46 -14.36
N GLN A 233 19.95 -36.74 -14.54
CA GLN A 233 19.40 -37.63 -15.55
C GLN A 233 17.90 -37.89 -15.35
N PRO A 234 17.11 -38.15 -16.41
CA PRO A 234 15.72 -38.57 -16.28
C PRO A 234 15.64 -40.04 -15.79
N PRO A 235 14.62 -40.41 -14.99
CA PRO A 235 14.41 -41.80 -14.59
C PRO A 235 13.96 -42.67 -15.79
N PRO A 236 14.19 -44.00 -15.76
CA PRO A 236 13.94 -44.88 -16.89
C PRO A 236 12.45 -45.04 -17.21
N VAL A 237 12.15 -45.02 -18.50
CA VAL A 237 10.86 -45.37 -19.11
C VAL A 237 10.63 -46.88 -18.97
N GLU A 238 9.66 -47.31 -18.15
CA GLU A 238 9.17 -48.69 -18.16
C GLU A 238 8.10 -48.84 -19.26
N GLN A 239 8.49 -49.42 -20.39
CA GLN A 239 7.57 -49.83 -21.45
C GLN A 239 6.74 -51.03 -20.99
N ARG A 240 5.42 -50.87 -20.89
CA ARG A 240 4.49 -52.02 -20.82
C ARG A 240 3.83 -52.25 -22.17
N LYS A 241 4.04 -53.44 -22.71
CA LYS A 241 3.43 -53.98 -23.93
C LYS A 241 1.89 -53.96 -23.87
N PRO A 242 1.21 -53.84 -25.03
CA PRO A 242 -0.24 -53.79 -25.10
C PRO A 242 -0.84 -55.19 -24.87
N ALA A 243 -1.79 -55.30 -23.94
CA ALA A 243 -2.68 -56.45 -23.82
C ALA A 243 -4.07 -56.06 -24.31
N GLU A 244 -4.59 -56.88 -25.23
CA GLU A 244 -5.83 -56.69 -25.99
C GLU A 244 -7.06 -56.50 -25.08
N LYS A 245 -7.76 -55.37 -25.22
CA LYS A 245 -9.08 -55.16 -24.61
C LYS A 245 -10.15 -55.48 -25.64
N LYS A 246 -10.93 -56.54 -25.39
CA LYS A 246 -12.12 -56.89 -26.18
C LYS A 246 -13.09 -55.69 -26.19
N LEU A 247 -13.50 -55.26 -27.39
CA LEU A 247 -14.61 -54.33 -27.57
C LEU A 247 -15.90 -54.99 -27.07
N VAL A 248 -16.36 -54.65 -25.87
CA VAL A 248 -17.74 -54.92 -25.45
C VAL A 248 -18.56 -53.70 -25.82
N LYS A 249 -19.44 -53.83 -26.82
CA LYS A 249 -20.37 -52.77 -27.21
C LYS A 249 -21.30 -52.45 -26.03
N PRO A 250 -21.45 -51.17 -25.64
CA PRO A 250 -22.33 -50.80 -24.54
C PRO A 250 -23.80 -50.93 -24.97
N LYS A 251 -24.64 -51.43 -24.06
CA LYS A 251 -26.05 -51.84 -24.29
C LYS A 251 -27.02 -50.71 -24.71
N TRP A 252 -26.59 -49.46 -24.78
CA TRP A 252 -27.42 -48.34 -25.22
C TRP A 252 -27.38 -48.11 -26.74
N LEU A 253 -26.45 -48.75 -27.45
CA LEU A 253 -26.32 -48.65 -28.90
C LEU A 253 -27.08 -49.80 -29.59
N LYS A 254 -28.38 -49.60 -29.84
CA LYS A 254 -29.18 -50.41 -30.77
C LYS A 254 -29.70 -49.51 -31.89
N MET A 255 -29.35 -49.84 -33.13
CA MET A 255 -30.15 -49.54 -34.33
C MET A 255 -31.30 -50.52 -34.42
#